data_AF-A0A8J4UYY6-F1
#
_entry.id   AF-A0A8J4UYY6-F1
#
_cell.length_a   1.000
_cell.length_b   1.000
_cell.length_c   1.000
_cell.angle_alpha   90.00
_cell.angle_beta   90.00
_cell.angle_gamma   90.00
#
_symmetry.space_group_name_H-M   'P 1'
#
loop_
_entity.id
_entity.type
_entity.pdbx_description
1 polymer ?
#
loop_
_entity_poly.entity_id
_entity_poly.type
_entity_poly.pdbx_seq_one_letter_code
_entity_poly.pdbx_strand_id
1 'polypeptide(L)'
;MIDEPLYPIAVLIDELKNEDIQLRLNSIRRLSTIARALGEERTRKELIPFLSENNDDDDEVLLAMAEELGVFIPYVGGVEHANVLLPPLETLSTVEETCVRDKAVESLCRIGAQMREQDLVEYFIPLVKRLAAGEWFTARVSSCGLFHIAYPSAPETLKTELRTIYSQLCQDDMPMVRRSAATNLGKFAATVEASHLKTDIMSIFEDLTQDDQDSVRLLAVEGCAALGKLLEPQDCVSHILPVIVNFSQDKSWRVRYMVANQLYELCEAVGPEPTRSDLVPAYVRLLRDNEAEVRIAAAGKVTKFCRILNPELAIQHILPCVKELSTDSSQHVRSALASVIMGMAPVLGKDATIEQLLPIFLSLLKDEFPDVRLNIISKLDQVNQ
;
A
#
# COMPACT_ATOMS: atom_id res chain seq x y z
N MET A 1 -35.41 -36.38 -11.27
CA MET A 1 -33.98 -36.28 -10.88
C MET A 1 -33.20 -36.83 -12.05
N ILE A 2 -32.53 -35.94 -12.78
CA ILE A 2 -31.63 -36.35 -13.86
C ILE A 2 -30.29 -36.52 -13.17
N ASP A 3 -29.80 -37.76 -13.11
CA ASP A 3 -28.43 -38.06 -12.68
C ASP A 3 -27.48 -37.32 -13.63
N GLU A 4 -26.81 -36.28 -13.13
CA GLU A 4 -25.61 -35.75 -13.78
C GLU A 4 -24.57 -36.89 -13.78
N PRO A 5 -24.00 -37.27 -14.93
CA PRO A 5 -23.00 -38.32 -14.97
C PRO A 5 -21.80 -37.85 -14.16
N LEU A 6 -21.52 -38.55 -13.05
CA LEU A 6 -20.28 -38.44 -12.29
C LEU A 6 -19.13 -38.67 -13.26
N TYR A 7 -18.55 -37.58 -13.79
CA TYR A 7 -17.28 -37.64 -14.50
C TYR A 7 -16.29 -38.32 -13.54
N PRO A 8 -15.60 -39.40 -13.96
CA PRO A 8 -14.69 -40.10 -13.08
C PRO A 8 -13.64 -39.10 -12.60
N ILE A 9 -13.47 -38.99 -11.30
CA ILE A 9 -12.56 -38.04 -10.65
C ILE A 9 -11.11 -38.20 -11.14
N ALA A 10 -10.76 -39.42 -11.57
CA ALA A 10 -9.52 -39.69 -12.27
C ALA A 10 -9.34 -38.78 -13.51
N VAL A 11 -10.40 -38.52 -14.29
CA VAL A 11 -10.34 -37.65 -15.47
C VAL A 11 -10.12 -36.19 -15.07
N LEU A 12 -10.79 -35.70 -14.03
CA LEU A 12 -10.61 -34.32 -13.58
C LEU A 12 -9.24 -34.08 -12.92
N ILE A 13 -8.71 -35.07 -12.20
CA ILE A 13 -7.35 -35.03 -11.66
C ILE A 13 -6.32 -35.21 -12.78
N ASP A 14 -6.58 -36.05 -13.78
CA ASP A 14 -5.72 -36.21 -14.95
C ASP A 14 -5.67 -34.94 -15.81
N GLU A 15 -6.79 -34.19 -15.91
CA GLU A 15 -6.83 -32.87 -16.55
C GLU A 15 -5.96 -31.84 -15.82
N LEU A 16 -5.90 -31.92 -14.48
CA LEU A 16 -4.98 -31.10 -13.67
C LEU A 16 -3.52 -31.52 -13.82
N LYS A 17 -3.23 -32.72 -14.34
CA LYS A 17 -1.90 -33.22 -14.66
C LYS A 17 -1.57 -33.18 -16.16
N ASN A 18 -2.42 -32.53 -16.96
CA ASN A 18 -2.24 -32.48 -18.41
C ASN A 18 -0.93 -31.75 -18.74
N GLU A 19 -0.23 -32.14 -19.81
CA GLU A 19 0.99 -31.46 -20.26
C GLU A 19 0.71 -30.03 -20.76
N ASP A 20 -0.50 -29.77 -21.27
CA ASP A 20 -0.93 -28.46 -21.76
C ASP A 20 -1.32 -27.52 -20.60
N ILE A 21 -0.56 -26.43 -20.47
CA ILE A 21 -0.77 -25.36 -19.48
C ILE A 21 -2.18 -24.79 -19.56
N GLN A 22 -2.74 -24.59 -20.76
CA GLN A 22 -4.07 -24.01 -20.93
C GLN A 22 -5.17 -24.95 -20.44
N LEU A 23 -4.98 -26.27 -20.58
CA LEU A 23 -5.92 -27.25 -20.04
C LEU A 23 -5.84 -27.32 -18.51
N ARG A 24 -4.63 -27.26 -17.93
CA ARG A 24 -4.45 -27.17 -16.47
C ARG A 24 -5.08 -25.89 -15.92
N LEU A 25 -4.82 -24.74 -16.54
CA LEU A 25 -5.39 -23.44 -16.14
C LEU A 25 -6.92 -23.45 -16.19
N ASN A 26 -7.51 -23.99 -17.26
CA ASN A 26 -8.97 -24.11 -17.39
C ASN A 26 -9.57 -25.04 -16.33
N SER A 27 -8.82 -26.07 -15.93
CA SER A 27 -9.22 -27.01 -14.86
C SER A 27 -9.15 -26.34 -13.50
N ILE A 28 -8.09 -25.57 -13.22
CA ILE A 28 -7.95 -24.77 -12.00
C ILE A 28 -9.10 -23.76 -11.85
N ARG A 29 -9.44 -23.03 -12.92
CA ARG A 29 -10.59 -22.11 -12.94
C ARG A 29 -11.95 -22.78 -12.72
N ARG A 30 -12.00 -24.11 -12.72
CA ARG A 30 -13.21 -24.91 -12.46
C ARG A 30 -13.10 -25.71 -11.16
N LEU A 31 -12.12 -25.42 -10.29
CA LEU A 31 -11.93 -26.10 -9.00
C LEU A 31 -13.20 -26.15 -8.16
N SER A 32 -13.97 -25.06 -8.13
CA SER A 32 -15.27 -24.99 -7.44
C SER A 32 -16.27 -26.02 -7.95
N THR A 33 -16.30 -26.25 -9.27
CA THR A 33 -17.18 -27.25 -9.90
C THR A 33 -16.71 -28.67 -9.56
N ILE A 34 -15.40 -28.90 -9.60
CA ILE A 34 -14.77 -30.19 -9.24
C ILE A 34 -15.09 -30.52 -7.77
N ALA A 35 -14.87 -29.58 -6.86
CA ALA A 35 -15.12 -29.80 -5.43
C ALA A 35 -16.60 -30.00 -5.11
N ARG A 36 -17.51 -29.31 -5.83
CA ARG A 36 -18.95 -29.56 -5.71
C ARG A 36 -19.33 -30.98 -6.14
N ALA A 37 -18.71 -31.51 -7.19
CA ALA A 37 -18.94 -32.88 -7.64
C ALA A 37 -18.33 -33.94 -6.70
N LEU A 38 -17.18 -33.62 -6.08
CA LEU A 38 -16.51 -34.48 -5.10
C LEU A 38 -17.26 -34.57 -3.77
N GLY A 39 -17.90 -33.48 -3.37
CA GLY A 39 -18.41 -33.30 -2.02
C GLY A 39 -17.29 -32.90 -1.04
N GLU A 40 -17.70 -32.30 0.07
CA GLU A 40 -16.80 -31.61 1.00
C GLU A 40 -15.75 -32.54 1.63
N GLU A 41 -16.12 -33.76 2.01
CA GLU A 41 -15.21 -34.71 2.67
C GLU A 41 -14.06 -35.13 1.74
N ARG A 42 -14.37 -35.44 0.48
CA ARG A 42 -13.38 -35.86 -0.50
C ARG A 42 -12.55 -34.69 -1.00
N THR A 43 -13.15 -33.51 -1.12
CA THR A 43 -12.39 -32.27 -1.36
C THR A 43 -11.27 -32.11 -0.33
N ARG A 44 -11.57 -32.27 0.97
CA ARG A 44 -10.55 -32.18 2.03
C ARG A 44 -9.51 -33.29 2.00
N LYS A 45 -9.92 -34.53 1.71
CA LYS A 45 -9.04 -35.72 1.82
C LYS A 45 -8.24 -36.03 0.56
N GLU A 46 -8.69 -35.59 -0.60
CA GLU A 46 -8.11 -35.94 -1.91
C GLU A 46 -7.68 -34.69 -2.67
N LEU A 47 -8.60 -33.75 -2.94
CA LEU A 47 -8.32 -32.59 -3.80
C LEU A 47 -7.33 -31.62 -3.17
N ILE A 48 -7.53 -31.25 -1.90
CA ILE A 48 -6.65 -30.29 -1.22
C ILE A 48 -5.21 -30.83 -1.08
N PRO A 49 -4.96 -32.07 -0.60
CA PRO A 49 -3.63 -32.64 -0.60
C PRO A 49 -2.99 -32.69 -2.00
N PHE A 50 -3.78 -33.03 -3.03
CA PHE A 50 -3.30 -33.02 -4.40
C PHE A 50 -2.81 -31.63 -4.86
N LEU A 51 -3.55 -30.56 -4.54
CA LEU A 51 -3.15 -29.19 -4.85
C LEU A 51 -1.93 -28.74 -4.02
N SER A 52 -1.78 -29.22 -2.78
CA SER A 52 -0.59 -28.94 -1.96
C SER A 52 0.68 -29.58 -2.52
N GLU A 53 0.58 -30.78 -3.06
CA GLU A 53 1.70 -31.51 -3.67
C GLU A 53 2.10 -30.93 -5.04
N ASN A 54 1.15 -30.37 -5.80
CA ASN A 54 1.36 -29.83 -7.14
C ASN A 54 1.62 -28.32 -7.13
N ASN A 55 2.66 -27.90 -6.41
CA ASN A 55 3.06 -26.49 -6.26
C ASN A 55 4.18 -26.04 -7.23
N ASP A 56 4.69 -26.97 -8.05
CA ASP A 56 5.70 -26.74 -9.08
C ASP A 56 5.03 -26.77 -10.46
N ASP A 57 4.32 -25.68 -10.79
CA ASP A 57 3.59 -25.50 -12.05
C ASP A 57 3.87 -24.10 -12.61
N ASP A 58 3.32 -23.79 -13.78
CA ASP A 58 3.42 -22.47 -14.41
C ASP A 58 2.77 -21.37 -13.55
N ASP A 59 3.40 -20.19 -13.53
CA ASP A 59 2.98 -19.07 -12.69
C ASP A 59 1.52 -18.66 -12.93
N GLU A 60 1.00 -18.77 -14.15
CA GLU A 60 -0.41 -18.48 -14.44
C GLU A 60 -1.36 -19.48 -13.76
N VAL A 61 -0.95 -20.74 -13.68
CA VAL A 61 -1.72 -21.83 -13.05
C VAL A 61 -1.67 -21.66 -11.53
N LEU A 62 -0.49 -21.38 -10.96
CA LEU A 62 -0.31 -21.14 -9.53
C LEU A 62 -1.08 -19.90 -9.07
N LEU A 63 -1.08 -18.83 -9.86
CA LEU A 63 -1.84 -17.61 -9.59
C LEU A 63 -3.35 -17.88 -9.54
N ALA A 64 -3.87 -18.61 -10.53
CA ALA A 64 -5.28 -18.98 -10.57
C ALA A 64 -5.66 -19.91 -9.40
N MET A 65 -4.76 -20.82 -9.01
CA MET A 65 -4.97 -21.70 -7.88
C MET A 65 -5.03 -20.92 -6.57
N ALA A 66 -4.11 -19.97 -6.35
CA ALA A 66 -4.13 -19.10 -5.18
C ALA A 66 -5.45 -18.31 -5.08
N GLU A 67 -5.97 -17.81 -6.21
CA GLU A 67 -7.25 -17.08 -6.27
C GLU A 67 -8.45 -17.96 -5.92
N GLU A 68 -8.57 -19.15 -6.55
CA GLU A 68 -9.69 -20.08 -6.32
C GLU A 68 -9.71 -20.61 -4.88
N LEU A 69 -8.54 -20.89 -4.29
CA LEU A 69 -8.44 -21.35 -2.90
C LEU A 69 -8.95 -20.29 -1.91
N GLY A 70 -8.84 -18.99 -2.22
CA GLY A 70 -9.30 -17.91 -1.35
C GLY A 70 -10.82 -17.86 -1.13
N VAL A 71 -11.60 -18.48 -2.00
CA VAL A 71 -13.08 -18.56 -1.90
C VAL A 71 -13.57 -19.97 -1.62
N PHE A 72 -12.68 -20.88 -1.19
CA PHE A 72 -12.96 -22.31 -1.18
C PHE A 72 -13.63 -22.84 0.10
N ILE A 73 -13.83 -21.98 1.11
CA ILE A 73 -14.46 -22.35 2.40
C ILE A 73 -15.78 -23.13 2.23
N PRO A 74 -16.73 -22.71 1.37
CA PRO A 74 -17.99 -23.46 1.20
C PRO A 74 -17.79 -24.87 0.66
N TYR A 75 -16.72 -25.12 -0.10
CA TYR A 75 -16.47 -26.42 -0.76
C TYR A 75 -15.70 -27.39 0.14
N VAL A 76 -15.12 -26.91 1.24
CA VAL A 76 -14.47 -27.75 2.26
C VAL A 76 -15.37 -27.99 3.47
N GLY A 77 -16.66 -27.68 3.41
CA GLY A 77 -17.60 -27.87 4.52
C GLY A 77 -17.66 -26.73 5.51
N GLY A 78 -17.40 -25.51 5.04
CA GLY A 78 -17.59 -24.29 5.81
C GLY A 78 -16.41 -23.94 6.71
N VAL A 79 -16.64 -22.96 7.58
CA VAL A 79 -15.61 -22.31 8.40
C VAL A 79 -14.92 -23.30 9.35
N GLU A 80 -15.63 -24.33 9.82
CA GLU A 80 -15.09 -25.34 10.73
C GLU A 80 -13.92 -26.15 10.15
N HIS A 81 -13.77 -26.13 8.82
CA HIS A 81 -12.74 -26.84 8.09
C HIS A 81 -11.85 -25.92 7.26
N ALA A 82 -11.92 -24.61 7.46
CA ALA A 82 -11.13 -23.63 6.71
C ALA A 82 -9.62 -23.85 6.86
N ASN A 83 -9.18 -24.43 7.98
CA ASN A 83 -7.76 -24.72 8.27
C ASN A 83 -7.10 -25.63 7.22
N VAL A 84 -7.85 -26.48 6.52
CA VAL A 84 -7.29 -27.35 5.47
C VAL A 84 -6.80 -26.58 4.24
N LEU A 85 -7.26 -25.34 4.05
CA LEU A 85 -6.83 -24.48 2.94
C LEU A 85 -5.50 -23.77 3.23
N LEU A 86 -5.05 -23.76 4.49
CA LEU A 86 -3.85 -23.04 4.89
C LEU A 86 -2.56 -23.65 4.32
N PRO A 87 -2.33 -24.99 4.36
CA PRO A 87 -1.11 -25.59 3.82
C PRO A 87 -0.82 -25.29 2.34
N PRO A 88 -1.76 -25.46 1.38
CA PRO A 88 -1.46 -25.14 -0.02
C PRO A 88 -1.17 -23.65 -0.21
N LEU A 89 -1.90 -22.76 0.47
CA LEU A 89 -1.66 -21.32 0.39
C LEU A 89 -0.36 -20.89 1.08
N GLU A 90 0.06 -21.57 2.15
CA GLU A 90 1.37 -21.36 2.79
C GLU A 90 2.48 -21.64 1.79
N THR A 91 2.41 -22.78 1.08
CA THR A 91 3.37 -23.13 0.04
C THR A 91 3.39 -22.10 -1.10
N LEU A 92 2.22 -21.72 -1.62
CA LEU A 92 2.09 -20.69 -2.66
C LEU A 92 2.61 -19.31 -2.20
N SER A 93 2.62 -19.05 -0.90
CA SER A 93 3.20 -17.83 -0.33
C SER A 93 4.74 -17.85 -0.30
N THR A 94 5.39 -18.95 -0.66
CA THR A 94 6.85 -19.09 -0.65
C THR A 94 7.50 -19.14 -2.03
N VAL A 95 6.72 -19.22 -3.10
CA VAL A 95 7.22 -19.33 -4.49
C VAL A 95 7.97 -18.09 -4.94
N GLU A 96 8.74 -18.19 -6.04
CA GLU A 96 9.58 -17.10 -6.53
C GLU A 96 8.77 -15.96 -7.20
N GLU A 97 7.66 -16.28 -7.86
CA GLU A 97 6.84 -15.29 -8.57
C GLU A 97 6.05 -14.42 -7.58
N THR A 98 6.23 -13.11 -7.70
CA THR A 98 5.66 -12.14 -6.74
C THR A 98 4.15 -12.07 -6.85
N CYS A 99 3.61 -12.13 -8.08
CA CYS A 99 2.16 -12.06 -8.29
C CYS A 99 1.42 -13.24 -7.62
N VAL A 100 2.02 -14.43 -7.64
CA VAL A 100 1.47 -15.63 -6.98
C VAL A 100 1.48 -15.46 -5.47
N ARG A 101 2.61 -15.02 -4.88
CA ARG A 101 2.70 -14.78 -3.44
C ARG A 101 1.70 -13.74 -2.96
N ASP A 102 1.58 -12.62 -3.66
CA ASP A 102 0.65 -11.54 -3.30
C ASP A 102 -0.80 -12.05 -3.30
N LYS A 103 -1.17 -12.85 -4.31
CA LYS A 103 -2.50 -13.47 -4.39
C LYS A 103 -2.70 -14.52 -3.29
N ALA A 104 -1.70 -15.33 -2.97
CA ALA A 104 -1.77 -16.30 -1.89
C ALA A 104 -1.96 -15.62 -0.52
N VAL A 105 -1.25 -14.53 -0.25
CA VAL A 105 -1.41 -13.70 0.96
C VAL A 105 -2.81 -13.06 1.01
N GLU A 106 -3.32 -12.55 -0.11
CA GLU A 106 -4.70 -12.03 -0.21
C GLU A 106 -5.72 -13.12 0.17
N SER A 107 -5.58 -14.32 -0.39
CA SER A 107 -6.44 -15.48 -0.11
C SER A 107 -6.34 -15.95 1.34
N LEU A 108 -5.14 -15.99 1.92
CA LEU A 108 -4.93 -16.27 3.34
C LEU A 108 -5.64 -15.24 4.22
N CYS A 109 -5.57 -13.95 3.88
CA CYS A 109 -6.26 -12.91 4.64
C CYS A 109 -7.78 -13.07 4.56
N ARG A 110 -8.31 -13.38 3.37
CA ARG A 110 -9.75 -13.62 3.15
C ARG A 110 -10.27 -14.82 3.93
N ILE A 111 -9.49 -15.90 3.98
CA ILE A 111 -9.83 -17.09 4.76
C ILE A 111 -9.73 -16.79 6.26
N GLY A 112 -8.61 -16.23 6.70
CA GLY A 112 -8.37 -15.91 8.11
C GLY A 112 -9.42 -14.96 8.69
N ALA A 113 -9.88 -13.96 7.93
CA ALA A 113 -10.96 -13.06 8.35
C ALA A 113 -12.32 -13.75 8.61
N GLN A 114 -12.51 -14.97 8.11
CA GLN A 114 -13.72 -15.78 8.32
C GLN A 114 -13.53 -16.89 9.36
N MET A 115 -12.28 -17.23 9.72
CA MET A 115 -11.98 -18.28 10.68
C MET A 115 -12.45 -17.92 12.10
N ARG A 116 -12.79 -18.94 12.89
CA ARG A 116 -13.09 -18.75 14.33
C ARG A 116 -11.81 -18.35 15.06
N GLU A 117 -11.93 -17.57 16.12
CA GLU A 117 -10.78 -17.12 16.93
C GLU A 117 -9.91 -18.29 17.41
N GLN A 118 -10.54 -19.40 17.84
CA GLN A 118 -9.81 -20.60 18.25
C GLN A 118 -8.98 -21.19 17.10
N ASP A 119 -9.54 -21.27 15.88
CA ASP A 119 -8.83 -21.81 14.72
C ASP A 119 -7.72 -20.86 14.24
N LEU A 120 -7.91 -19.54 14.39
CA LEU A 120 -6.86 -18.55 14.15
C LEU A 120 -5.67 -18.78 15.08
N VAL A 121 -5.92 -19.00 16.37
CA VAL A 121 -4.86 -19.26 17.36
C VAL A 121 -4.19 -20.61 17.12
N GLU A 122 -4.96 -21.65 16.81
CA GLU A 122 -4.47 -23.02 16.67
C GLU A 122 -3.73 -23.27 15.35
N TYR A 123 -4.17 -22.66 14.24
CA TYR A 123 -3.65 -22.97 12.91
C TYR A 123 -3.02 -21.76 12.19
N PHE A 124 -3.68 -20.59 12.24
CA PHE A 124 -3.24 -19.43 11.46
C PHE A 124 -2.01 -18.75 12.06
N ILE A 125 -1.97 -18.53 13.39
CA ILE A 125 -0.80 -17.94 14.06
C ILE A 125 0.46 -18.80 13.83
N PRO A 126 0.44 -20.14 14.02
CA PRO A 126 1.59 -20.97 13.70
C PRO A 126 2.07 -20.86 12.25
N LEU A 127 1.16 -20.73 11.27
CA LEU A 127 1.51 -20.49 9.87
C LEU A 127 2.27 -19.17 9.71
N VAL A 128 1.75 -18.08 10.29
CA VAL A 128 2.42 -16.76 10.21
C VAL A 128 3.83 -16.84 10.82
N LYS A 129 3.98 -17.52 11.95
CA LYS A 129 5.28 -17.72 12.61
C LYS A 129 6.24 -18.55 11.77
N ARG A 130 5.77 -19.61 11.10
CA ARG A 130 6.61 -20.43 10.19
C ARG A 130 7.10 -19.62 9.01
N LEU A 131 6.21 -18.84 8.37
CA LEU A 131 6.59 -17.97 7.26
C LEU A 131 7.59 -16.88 7.70
N ALA A 132 7.38 -16.25 8.85
CA ALA A 132 8.27 -15.22 9.39
C ALA A 132 9.66 -15.76 9.77
N ALA A 133 9.73 -17.03 10.21
CA ALA A 133 10.98 -17.72 10.52
C ALA A 133 11.58 -18.48 9.32
N GLY A 134 10.99 -18.35 8.12
CA GLY A 134 11.43 -19.06 6.93
C GLY A 134 12.86 -18.69 6.51
N GLU A 135 13.62 -19.69 6.07
CA GLU A 135 15.01 -19.51 5.59
C GLU A 135 15.07 -18.57 4.38
N TRP A 136 14.13 -18.75 3.44
CA TRP A 136 14.00 -17.93 2.25
C TRP A 136 13.28 -16.62 2.55
N PHE A 137 13.81 -15.52 2.00
CA PHE A 137 13.22 -14.20 2.20
C PHE A 137 11.81 -14.09 1.61
N THR A 138 11.45 -14.90 0.61
CA THR A 138 10.11 -14.93 0.00
C THR A 138 9.02 -15.24 1.01
N ALA A 139 9.25 -16.25 1.87
CA ALA A 139 8.35 -16.61 2.96
C ALA A 139 8.21 -15.46 3.97
N ARG A 140 9.33 -14.84 4.36
CA ARG A 140 9.34 -13.72 5.31
C ARG A 140 8.63 -12.48 4.76
N VAL A 141 8.82 -12.17 3.48
CA VAL A 141 8.09 -11.12 2.75
C VAL A 141 6.58 -11.35 2.84
N SER A 142 6.11 -12.57 2.54
CA SER A 142 4.68 -12.92 2.59
C SER A 142 4.11 -12.83 4.00
N SER A 143 4.89 -13.22 5.02
CA SER A 143 4.45 -13.19 6.41
C SER A 143 4.02 -11.79 6.87
N CYS A 144 4.68 -10.74 6.38
CA CYS A 144 4.42 -9.33 6.76
C CYS A 144 2.95 -8.93 6.52
N GLY A 145 2.31 -9.49 5.49
CA GLY A 145 0.92 -9.20 5.16
C GLY A 145 -0.12 -9.86 6.08
N LEU A 146 0.28 -10.81 6.93
CA LEU A 146 -0.66 -11.68 7.65
C LEU A 146 -0.85 -11.31 9.14
N PHE A 147 0.04 -10.47 9.71
CA PHE A 147 0.01 -10.14 11.14
C PHE A 147 -1.28 -9.47 11.59
N HIS A 148 -1.86 -8.59 10.77
CA HIS A 148 -3.10 -7.90 11.09
C HIS A 148 -4.32 -8.83 11.22
N ILE A 149 -4.28 -10.02 10.61
CA ILE A 149 -5.31 -11.06 10.76
C ILE A 149 -5.04 -11.92 12.00
N ALA A 150 -3.77 -12.26 12.23
CA ALA A 150 -3.34 -13.11 13.33
C ALA A 150 -3.46 -12.42 14.71
N TYR A 151 -3.14 -11.13 14.80
CA TYR A 151 -2.96 -10.43 16.06
C TYR A 151 -4.23 -10.26 16.92
N PRO A 152 -5.40 -9.86 16.37
CA PRO A 152 -6.58 -9.58 17.19
C PRO A 152 -7.04 -10.77 18.04
N SER A 153 -6.96 -11.99 17.50
CA SER A 153 -7.40 -13.22 18.15
C SER A 153 -6.35 -13.83 19.09
N ALA A 154 -5.13 -13.31 19.09
CA ALA A 154 -4.04 -13.87 19.86
C ALA A 154 -4.20 -13.58 21.38
N PRO A 155 -3.90 -14.55 22.26
CA PRO A 155 -3.75 -14.29 23.69
C PRO A 155 -2.53 -13.39 23.95
N GLU A 156 -2.50 -12.72 25.11
CA GLU A 156 -1.51 -11.66 25.40
C GLU A 156 -0.04 -12.09 25.25
N THR A 157 0.26 -13.33 25.62
CA THR A 157 1.61 -13.90 25.45
C THR A 157 2.00 -14.01 23.98
N LEU A 158 1.07 -14.44 23.11
CA LEU A 158 1.28 -14.53 21.68
C LEU A 158 1.24 -13.15 21.01
N LYS A 159 0.44 -12.20 21.49
CA LYS A 159 0.50 -10.80 21.00
C LYS A 159 1.88 -10.20 21.19
N THR A 160 2.47 -10.36 22.38
CA THR A 160 3.83 -9.90 22.67
C THR A 160 4.85 -10.56 21.75
N GLU A 161 4.72 -11.87 21.53
CA GLU A 161 5.58 -12.60 20.61
C GLU A 161 5.43 -12.10 19.17
N LEU A 162 4.20 -11.88 18.69
CA LEU A 162 3.93 -11.39 17.34
C LEU A 162 4.50 -9.98 17.12
N ARG A 163 4.40 -9.07 18.10
CA ARG A 163 5.05 -7.74 18.01
C ARG A 163 6.58 -7.88 17.92
N THR A 164 7.15 -8.79 18.70
CA THR A 164 8.60 -9.07 18.66
C THR A 164 9.04 -9.62 17.31
N ILE A 165 8.32 -10.58 16.74
CA ILE A 165 8.61 -11.15 15.41
C ILE A 165 8.47 -10.07 14.33
N TYR A 166 7.43 -9.23 14.39
CA TYR A 166 7.27 -8.15 13.41
C TYR A 166 8.42 -7.14 13.48
N SER A 167 8.88 -6.80 14.69
CA SER A 167 10.06 -5.96 14.88
C SER A 167 11.32 -6.57 14.25
N GLN A 168 11.49 -7.90 14.35
CA GLN A 168 12.61 -8.59 13.70
C GLN A 168 12.53 -8.53 12.18
N LEU A 169 11.32 -8.67 11.59
CA LEU A 169 11.12 -8.52 10.15
C LEU A 169 11.44 -7.10 9.65
N CYS A 170 11.15 -6.08 10.45
CA CYS A 170 11.52 -4.70 10.16
C CYS A 170 13.03 -4.43 10.22
N GLN A 171 13.79 -5.31 10.88
CA GLN A 171 15.25 -5.24 11.00
C GLN A 171 15.96 -6.37 10.22
N ASP A 172 15.25 -7.06 9.32
CA ASP A 172 15.78 -8.19 8.55
C ASP A 172 16.97 -7.76 7.67
N ASP A 173 17.97 -8.63 7.55
CA ASP A 173 19.16 -8.38 6.73
C ASP A 173 18.79 -8.11 5.26
N MET A 174 17.71 -8.73 4.77
CA MET A 174 17.25 -8.57 3.38
C MET A 174 16.33 -7.34 3.23
N PRO A 175 16.73 -6.33 2.43
CA PRO A 175 15.91 -5.14 2.23
C PRO A 175 14.49 -5.42 1.72
N MET A 176 14.30 -6.50 0.96
CA MET A 176 12.98 -6.89 0.43
C MET A 176 12.00 -7.22 1.56
N VAL A 177 12.47 -7.84 2.65
CA VAL A 177 11.64 -8.15 3.83
C VAL A 177 11.29 -6.87 4.57
N ARG A 178 12.28 -6.00 4.85
CA ARG A 178 12.05 -4.70 5.50
C ARG A 178 11.08 -3.82 4.73
N ARG A 179 11.18 -3.81 3.39
CA ARG A 179 10.20 -3.14 2.52
C ARG A 179 8.79 -3.70 2.69
N SER A 180 8.63 -5.03 2.67
CA SER A 180 7.32 -5.66 2.88
C SER A 180 6.74 -5.33 4.26
N ALA A 181 7.58 -5.32 5.30
CA ALA A 181 7.20 -4.95 6.65
C ALA A 181 6.80 -3.47 6.77
N ALA A 182 7.52 -2.56 6.11
CA ALA A 182 7.17 -1.15 6.05
C ALA A 182 5.81 -0.92 5.36
N THR A 183 5.57 -1.58 4.21
CA THR A 183 4.30 -1.50 3.47
C THR A 183 3.11 -1.97 4.30
N ASN A 184 3.28 -3.00 5.13
CA ASN A 184 2.19 -3.58 5.92
C ASN A 184 2.06 -2.99 7.35
N LEU A 185 2.99 -2.13 7.77
CA LEU A 185 3.03 -1.59 9.13
C LEU A 185 1.73 -0.89 9.50
N GLY A 186 1.17 -0.08 8.61
CA GLY A 186 -0.08 0.65 8.88
C GLY A 186 -1.28 -0.28 9.12
N LYS A 187 -1.38 -1.40 8.39
CA LYS A 187 -2.44 -2.40 8.59
C LYS A 187 -2.27 -3.11 9.93
N PHE A 188 -1.02 -3.48 10.27
CA PHE A 188 -0.74 -4.12 11.54
C PHE A 188 -1.00 -3.17 12.71
N ALA A 189 -0.51 -1.93 12.64
CA ALA A 189 -0.71 -0.89 13.63
C ALA A 189 -2.19 -0.63 13.95
N ALA A 190 -3.07 -0.68 12.93
CA ALA A 190 -4.51 -0.49 13.10
C ALA A 190 -5.19 -1.59 13.95
N THR A 191 -4.52 -2.72 14.18
CA THR A 191 -5.01 -3.85 14.97
C THR A 191 -4.39 -3.94 16.36
N VAL A 192 -3.39 -3.11 16.65
CA VAL A 192 -2.64 -3.10 17.91
C VAL A 192 -3.28 -2.14 18.90
N GLU A 193 -3.30 -2.51 20.18
CA GLU A 193 -3.84 -1.69 21.26
C GLU A 193 -3.06 -0.37 21.42
N ALA A 194 -3.75 0.71 21.79
CA ALA A 194 -3.17 2.05 21.87
C ALA A 194 -1.91 2.16 22.75
N SER A 195 -1.79 1.34 23.81
CA SER A 195 -0.59 1.28 24.66
C SER A 195 0.64 0.80 23.89
N HIS A 196 0.48 -0.23 23.05
CA HIS A 196 1.54 -0.82 22.25
C HIS A 196 1.76 -0.07 20.93
N LEU A 197 0.76 0.68 20.46
CA LEU A 197 0.92 1.59 19.34
C LEU A 197 2.00 2.64 19.65
N LYS A 198 1.89 3.32 20.81
CA LYS A 198 2.83 4.39 21.20
C LYS A 198 4.23 3.87 21.58
N THR A 199 4.38 2.62 21.99
CA THR A 199 5.68 2.04 22.35
C THR A 199 6.28 1.23 21.21
N ASP A 200 5.68 0.09 20.89
CA ASP A 200 6.30 -0.95 20.09
C ASP A 200 6.22 -0.56 18.61
N ILE A 201 5.03 -0.13 18.14
CA ILE A 201 4.85 0.27 16.74
C ILE A 201 5.61 1.55 16.41
N MET A 202 5.61 2.54 17.29
CA MET A 202 6.39 3.77 17.07
C MET A 202 7.89 3.50 17.08
N SER A 203 8.41 2.62 17.94
CA SER A 203 9.81 2.21 17.90
C SER A 203 10.16 1.54 16.56
N ILE A 204 9.33 0.61 16.09
CA ILE A 204 9.50 -0.04 14.78
C ILE A 204 9.48 0.99 13.64
N PHE A 205 8.55 1.93 13.71
CA PHE A 205 8.44 2.99 12.71
C PHE A 205 9.69 3.87 12.69
N GLU A 206 10.17 4.31 13.85
CA GLU A 206 11.38 5.12 13.98
C GLU A 206 12.59 4.41 13.37
N ASP A 207 12.78 3.11 13.63
CA ASP A 207 13.84 2.30 13.00
C ASP A 207 13.76 2.31 11.46
N LEU A 208 12.57 2.08 10.90
CA LEU A 208 12.34 2.09 9.45
C LEU A 208 12.61 3.47 8.83
N THR A 209 12.41 4.56 9.59
CA THR A 209 12.72 5.91 9.08
C THR A 209 14.22 6.17 8.94
N GLN A 210 15.04 5.43 9.68
CA GLN A 210 16.50 5.54 9.66
C GLN A 210 17.17 4.48 8.78
N ASP A 211 16.40 3.71 8.03
CA ASP A 211 16.90 2.63 7.17
C ASP A 211 17.94 3.14 6.16
N ASP A 212 18.98 2.34 5.91
CA ASP A 212 20.04 2.69 4.99
C ASP A 212 19.53 2.74 3.53
N GLN A 213 18.56 1.89 3.20
CA GLN A 213 17.95 1.79 1.88
C GLN A 213 16.86 2.84 1.69
N ASP A 214 17.02 3.69 0.68
CA ASP A 214 16.00 4.69 0.35
C ASP A 214 14.64 4.06 0.00
N SER A 215 14.67 2.85 -0.56
CA SER A 215 13.48 2.06 -0.88
C SER A 215 12.64 1.63 0.32
N VAL A 216 13.23 1.58 1.51
CA VAL A 216 12.49 1.36 2.77
C VAL A 216 12.02 2.69 3.33
N ARG A 217 12.90 3.70 3.41
CA ARG A 217 12.54 5.04 3.92
C ARG A 217 11.38 5.67 3.15
N LEU A 218 11.30 5.45 1.84
CA LEU A 218 10.19 5.98 1.02
C LEU A 218 8.84 5.35 1.41
N LEU A 219 8.82 4.09 1.84
CA LEU A 219 7.61 3.41 2.33
C LEU A 219 7.24 3.89 3.74
N ALA A 220 8.23 4.29 4.55
CA ALA A 220 7.96 4.92 5.84
C ALA A 220 7.21 6.25 5.70
N VAL A 221 7.33 6.96 4.58
CA VAL A 221 6.49 8.15 4.29
C VAL A 221 5.00 7.77 4.26
N GLU A 222 4.65 6.65 3.61
CA GLU A 222 3.27 6.13 3.60
C GLU A 222 2.81 5.71 5.00
N GLY A 223 3.75 5.17 5.79
CA GLY A 223 3.58 4.89 7.21
C GLY A 223 3.17 6.13 8.02
N CYS A 224 3.73 7.32 7.73
CA CYS A 224 3.34 8.57 8.40
C CYS A 224 1.84 8.85 8.27
N ALA A 225 1.27 8.67 7.08
CA ALA A 225 -0.15 8.94 6.83
C ALA A 225 -1.05 7.88 7.48
N ALA A 226 -0.62 6.62 7.52
CA ALA A 226 -1.37 5.55 8.18
C ALA A 226 -1.36 5.72 9.71
N LEU A 227 -0.19 5.93 10.31
CA LEU A 227 -0.03 6.12 11.76
C LEU A 227 -0.63 7.44 12.23
N GLY A 228 -0.56 8.50 11.42
CA GLY A 228 -1.17 9.79 11.73
C GLY A 228 -2.69 9.74 11.90
N LYS A 229 -3.37 8.72 11.35
CA LYS A 229 -4.81 8.48 11.57
C LYS A 229 -5.12 7.70 12.84
N LEU A 230 -4.12 7.03 13.42
CA LEU A 230 -4.25 6.17 14.60
C LEU A 230 -3.80 6.87 15.89
N LEU A 231 -2.90 7.85 15.76
CA LEU A 231 -2.32 8.60 16.86
C LEU A 231 -3.15 9.84 17.24
N GLU A 232 -2.97 10.31 18.47
CA GLU A 232 -3.52 11.60 18.88
C GLU A 232 -2.71 12.74 18.26
N PRO A 233 -3.30 13.93 18.00
CA PRO A 233 -2.59 15.04 17.35
C PRO A 233 -1.28 15.44 18.03
N GLN A 234 -1.20 15.33 19.36
CA GLN A 234 0.02 15.63 20.13
C GLN A 234 1.16 14.65 19.82
N ASP A 235 0.84 13.37 19.65
CA ASP A 235 1.83 12.35 19.28
C ASP A 235 2.22 12.48 17.81
N CYS A 236 1.29 12.84 16.92
CA CYS A 236 1.59 13.16 15.52
C CYS A 236 2.63 14.29 15.43
N VAL A 237 2.46 15.35 16.22
CA VAL A 237 3.43 16.46 16.27
C VAL A 237 4.77 16.02 16.87
N SER A 238 4.76 15.14 17.85
CA SER A 238 5.98 14.72 18.55
C SER A 238 6.82 13.71 17.75
N HIS A 239 6.17 12.79 17.03
CA HIS A 239 6.86 11.67 16.37
C HIS A 239 6.78 11.71 14.83
N ILE A 240 5.63 12.09 14.26
CA ILE A 240 5.43 12.03 12.80
C ILE A 240 5.96 13.30 12.11
N LEU A 241 5.70 14.48 12.67
CA LEU A 241 6.13 15.76 12.10
C LEU A 241 7.66 15.84 11.89
N PRO A 242 8.52 15.49 12.87
CA PRO A 242 9.97 15.55 12.67
C PRO A 242 10.45 14.66 11.52
N VAL A 243 9.85 13.48 11.36
CA VAL A 243 10.15 12.55 10.27
C VAL A 243 9.84 13.18 8.92
N ILE A 244 8.66 13.80 8.76
CA ILE A 244 8.26 14.45 7.50
C ILE A 244 9.20 15.60 7.15
N VAL A 245 9.54 16.45 8.14
CA VAL A 245 10.43 17.59 7.94
C VAL A 245 11.83 17.11 7.54
N ASN A 246 12.33 16.05 8.16
CA ASN A 246 13.61 15.44 7.81
C ASN A 246 13.56 14.81 6.41
N PHE A 247 12.51 14.06 6.09
CA PHE A 247 12.33 13.42 4.79
C PHE A 247 12.14 14.41 3.64
N SER A 248 11.60 15.61 3.89
CA SER A 248 11.57 16.70 2.91
C SER A 248 12.97 17.16 2.47
N GLN A 249 14.02 16.76 3.20
CA GLN A 249 15.41 17.07 2.96
C GLN A 249 16.27 15.80 2.84
N ASP A 250 15.66 14.64 2.63
CA ASP A 250 16.37 13.37 2.49
C ASP A 250 17.36 13.42 1.31
N LYS A 251 18.49 12.73 1.45
CA LYS A 251 19.51 12.59 0.40
C LYS A 251 18.93 12.01 -0.90
N SER A 252 17.97 11.08 -0.81
CA SER A 252 17.31 10.47 -1.95
C SER A 252 16.14 11.33 -2.41
N TRP A 253 16.17 11.75 -3.67
CA TRP A 253 15.07 12.47 -4.29
C TRP A 253 13.77 11.66 -4.29
N ARG A 254 13.86 10.32 -4.27
CA ARG A 254 12.67 9.43 -4.23
C ARG A 254 11.90 9.57 -2.92
N VAL A 255 12.61 9.73 -1.80
CA VAL A 255 11.98 9.97 -0.49
C VAL A 255 11.34 11.36 -0.47
N ARG A 256 12.05 12.39 -0.95
CA ARG A 256 11.50 13.76 -1.07
C ARG A 256 10.27 13.82 -1.99
N TYR A 257 10.32 13.11 -3.11
CA TYR A 257 9.20 12.93 -4.05
C TYR A 257 7.99 12.30 -3.36
N MET A 258 8.20 11.33 -2.46
CA MET A 258 7.09 10.74 -1.72
C MET A 258 6.48 11.69 -0.70
N VAL A 259 7.30 12.48 0.00
CA VAL A 259 6.78 13.55 0.87
C VAL A 259 5.94 14.54 0.05
N ALA A 260 6.41 14.98 -1.12
CA ALA A 260 5.65 15.90 -1.98
C ALA A 260 4.27 15.34 -2.41
N ASN A 261 4.18 14.02 -2.62
CA ASN A 261 2.93 13.37 -3.02
C ASN A 261 1.90 13.23 -1.90
N GLN A 262 2.36 13.07 -0.66
CA GLN A 262 1.51 12.80 0.52
C GLN A 262 1.37 13.99 1.47
N LEU A 263 2.01 15.13 1.16
CA LEU A 263 2.06 16.27 2.09
C LEU A 263 0.67 16.75 2.53
N TYR A 264 -0.34 16.65 1.66
CA TYR A 264 -1.70 17.04 1.96
C TYR A 264 -2.29 16.21 3.11
N GLU A 265 -2.23 14.88 3.01
CA GLU A 265 -2.71 13.93 4.01
C GLU A 265 -1.96 14.11 5.34
N LEU A 266 -0.69 14.51 5.28
CA LEU A 266 0.14 14.76 6.45
C LEU A 266 -0.24 16.06 7.17
N CYS A 267 -0.63 17.12 6.44
CA CYS A 267 -1.16 18.35 7.05
C CYS A 267 -2.43 18.08 7.87
N GLU A 268 -3.32 17.21 7.37
CA GLU A 268 -4.54 16.82 8.09
C GLU A 268 -4.20 16.10 9.41
N ALA A 269 -3.14 15.28 9.43
CA ALA A 269 -2.73 14.52 10.61
C ALA A 269 -2.10 15.38 11.72
N VAL A 270 -1.28 16.39 11.38
CA VAL A 270 -0.59 17.23 12.37
C VAL A 270 -1.37 18.49 12.76
N GLY A 271 -2.34 18.89 11.95
CA GLY A 271 -3.18 20.06 12.21
C GLY A 271 -2.58 21.40 11.73
N PRO A 272 -3.33 22.50 11.90
CA PRO A 272 -3.07 23.76 11.21
C PRO A 272 -1.84 24.51 11.70
N GLU A 273 -1.57 24.54 13.00
CA GLU A 273 -0.42 25.27 13.54
C GLU A 273 0.92 24.65 13.10
N PRO A 274 1.17 23.33 13.29
CA PRO A 274 2.38 22.69 12.78
C PRO A 274 2.50 22.74 11.24
N THR A 275 1.37 22.70 10.54
CA THR A 275 1.35 22.90 9.09
C THR A 275 1.96 24.25 8.71
N ARG A 276 1.60 25.32 9.44
CA ARG A 276 2.10 26.67 9.19
C ARG A 276 3.57 26.84 9.55
N SER A 277 3.98 26.36 10.74
CA SER A 277 5.35 26.57 11.24
C SER A 277 6.38 25.71 10.53
N ASP A 278 6.05 24.46 10.20
CA ASP A 278 7.04 23.45 9.79
C ASP A 278 6.80 22.92 8.37
N LEU A 279 5.55 22.62 8.00
CA LEU A 279 5.25 22.04 6.69
C LEU A 279 5.26 23.07 5.55
N VAL A 280 4.89 24.34 5.79
CA VAL A 280 5.02 25.39 4.77
C VAL A 280 6.48 25.58 4.34
N PRO A 281 7.46 25.77 5.25
CA PRO A 281 8.87 25.80 4.87
C PRO A 281 9.35 24.52 4.16
N ALA A 282 8.87 23.34 4.59
CA ALA A 282 9.18 22.08 3.93
C ALA A 282 8.66 22.03 2.49
N TYR A 283 7.42 22.47 2.28
CA TYR A 283 6.83 22.49 0.94
C TYR A 283 7.53 23.47 0.01
N VAL A 284 7.91 24.65 0.51
CA VAL A 284 8.70 25.64 -0.24
C VAL A 284 10.02 25.05 -0.72
N ARG A 285 10.69 24.22 0.10
CA ARG A 285 11.89 23.49 -0.33
C ARG A 285 11.59 22.50 -1.46
N LEU A 286 10.51 21.73 -1.35
CA LEU A 286 10.10 20.75 -2.37
C LEU A 286 9.70 21.41 -3.70
N LEU A 287 9.06 22.59 -3.66
CA LEU A 287 8.75 23.37 -4.86
C LEU A 287 10.02 23.91 -5.55
N ARG A 288 11.12 24.04 -4.81
CA ARG A 288 12.44 24.50 -5.29
C ARG A 288 13.47 23.37 -5.32
N ASP A 289 13.02 22.12 -5.33
CA ASP A 289 13.91 20.97 -5.30
C ASP A 289 14.83 20.95 -6.51
N ASN A 290 16.05 20.44 -6.37
CA ASN A 290 16.97 20.33 -7.49
C ASN A 290 16.51 19.30 -8.53
N GLU A 291 15.76 18.28 -8.11
CA GLU A 291 15.24 17.23 -8.99
C GLU A 291 13.89 17.62 -9.61
N ALA A 292 13.77 17.48 -10.93
CA ALA A 292 12.57 17.91 -11.64
C ALA A 292 11.33 17.09 -11.23
N GLU A 293 11.49 15.78 -11.00
CA GLU A 293 10.40 14.90 -10.57
C GLU A 293 9.78 15.32 -9.23
N VAL A 294 10.61 15.78 -8.29
CA VAL A 294 10.12 16.30 -6.99
C VAL A 294 9.32 17.59 -7.22
N ARG A 295 9.83 18.50 -8.06
CA ARG A 295 9.12 19.74 -8.41
C ARG A 295 7.80 19.47 -9.15
N ILE A 296 7.76 18.47 -10.03
CA ILE A 296 6.53 18.03 -10.74
C ILE A 296 5.47 17.60 -9.71
N ALA A 297 5.83 16.69 -8.80
CA ALA A 297 4.94 16.21 -7.76
C ALA A 297 4.45 17.35 -6.86
N ALA A 298 5.35 18.21 -6.40
CA ALA A 298 5.01 19.35 -5.56
C ALA A 298 4.08 20.33 -6.32
N ALA A 299 4.44 20.75 -7.53
CA ALA A 299 3.66 21.69 -8.34
C ALA A 299 2.23 21.18 -8.62
N GLY A 300 2.08 19.88 -8.90
CA GLY A 300 0.78 19.24 -9.12
C GLY A 300 -0.15 19.23 -7.90
N LYS A 301 0.35 19.59 -6.70
CA LYS A 301 -0.44 19.63 -5.45
C LYS A 301 -0.65 21.05 -4.91
N VAL A 302 -0.09 22.08 -5.55
CA VAL A 302 -0.04 23.45 -4.99
C VAL A 302 -1.40 24.01 -4.63
N THR A 303 -2.39 23.81 -5.49
CA THR A 303 -3.77 24.24 -5.24
C THR A 303 -4.39 23.56 -4.03
N LYS A 304 -4.17 22.25 -3.86
CA LYS A 304 -4.68 21.52 -2.70
C LYS A 304 -4.04 22.01 -1.41
N PHE A 305 -2.72 22.24 -1.44
CA PHE A 305 -1.99 22.74 -0.28
C PHE A 305 -2.44 24.16 0.10
N CYS A 306 -2.60 25.05 -0.88
CA CYS A 306 -3.07 26.42 -0.62
C CYS A 306 -4.47 26.47 0.01
N ARG A 307 -5.37 25.51 -0.27
CA ARG A 307 -6.69 25.45 0.37
C ARG A 307 -6.66 25.16 1.87
N ILE A 308 -5.58 24.56 2.37
CA ILE A 308 -5.36 24.34 3.81
C ILE A 308 -4.83 25.61 4.48
N LEU A 309 -4.13 26.45 3.71
CA LEU A 309 -3.57 27.70 4.20
C LEU A 309 -4.61 28.82 4.16
N ASN A 310 -4.37 29.85 4.97
CA ASN A 310 -5.03 31.13 4.75
C ASN A 310 -4.42 31.86 3.54
N PRO A 311 -5.18 32.78 2.91
CA PRO A 311 -4.73 33.50 1.72
C PRO A 311 -3.40 34.22 1.91
N GLU A 312 -3.15 34.79 3.10
CA GLU A 312 -1.95 35.57 3.39
C GLU A 312 -0.68 34.71 3.29
N LEU A 313 -0.67 33.51 3.87
CA LEU A 313 0.49 32.61 3.81
C LEU A 313 0.70 32.07 2.39
N ALA A 314 -0.38 31.78 1.67
CA ALA A 314 -0.30 31.35 0.28
C ALA A 314 0.35 32.43 -0.61
N ILE A 315 -0.06 33.69 -0.45
CA ILE A 315 0.52 34.84 -1.17
C ILE A 315 1.98 35.06 -0.76
N GLN A 316 2.29 34.99 0.53
CA GLN A 316 3.62 35.30 1.04
C GLN A 316 4.66 34.23 0.69
N HIS A 317 4.30 32.95 0.80
CA HIS A 317 5.27 31.85 0.73
C HIS A 317 5.15 30.99 -0.53
N ILE A 318 3.93 30.74 -1.02
CA ILE A 318 3.70 29.78 -2.11
C ILE A 318 3.69 30.46 -3.47
N LEU A 319 3.05 31.63 -3.59
CA LEU A 319 2.90 32.35 -4.85
C LEU A 319 4.26 32.75 -5.50
N PRO A 320 5.31 33.14 -4.74
CA PRO A 320 6.64 33.34 -5.32
C PRO A 320 7.19 32.07 -5.98
N CYS A 321 7.03 30.90 -5.34
CA CYS A 321 7.44 29.62 -5.91
C CYS A 321 6.64 29.27 -7.16
N VAL A 322 5.32 29.53 -7.17
CA VAL A 322 4.47 29.34 -8.36
C VAL A 322 4.96 30.18 -9.54
N LYS A 323 5.38 31.42 -9.28
CA LYS A 323 5.95 32.29 -10.31
C LYS A 323 7.26 31.72 -10.86
N GLU A 324 8.16 31.24 -10.01
CA GLU A 324 9.40 30.58 -10.43
C GLU A 324 9.13 29.33 -11.29
N LEU A 325 8.23 28.46 -10.81
CA LEU A 325 7.83 27.22 -11.48
C LEU A 325 7.17 27.45 -12.84
N SER A 326 6.50 28.59 -13.04
CA SER A 326 5.91 28.94 -14.34
C SER A 326 6.94 29.19 -15.44
N THR A 327 8.19 29.41 -15.05
CA THR A 327 9.34 29.60 -15.94
C THR A 327 10.39 28.50 -15.75
N ASP A 328 10.01 27.37 -15.14
CA ASP A 328 10.92 26.25 -14.92
C ASP A 328 11.51 25.74 -16.23
N SER A 329 12.77 25.30 -16.21
CA SER A 329 13.43 24.74 -17.39
C SER A 329 12.76 23.45 -17.87
N SER A 330 12.19 22.67 -16.96
CA SER A 330 11.44 21.45 -17.28
C SER A 330 10.02 21.76 -17.74
N GLN A 331 9.71 21.41 -18.99
CA GLN A 331 8.34 21.48 -19.52
C GLN A 331 7.32 20.68 -18.69
N HIS A 332 7.75 19.59 -18.05
CA HIS A 332 6.86 18.73 -17.27
C HIS A 332 6.47 19.42 -15.95
N VAL A 333 7.38 20.19 -15.35
CA VAL A 333 7.08 21.02 -14.17
C VAL A 333 6.04 22.09 -14.53
N ARG A 334 6.28 22.82 -15.64
CA ARG A 334 5.34 23.85 -16.12
C ARG A 334 3.98 23.26 -16.45
N SER A 335 3.95 22.07 -17.07
CA SER A 335 2.72 21.35 -17.40
C SER A 335 1.95 20.90 -16.15
N ALA A 336 2.66 20.37 -15.14
CA ALA A 336 2.07 19.99 -13.86
C ALA A 336 1.44 21.20 -13.14
N LEU A 337 2.16 22.33 -13.07
CA LEU A 337 1.62 23.57 -12.52
C LEU A 337 0.38 24.05 -13.29
N ALA A 338 0.47 24.11 -14.62
CA ALA A 338 -0.63 24.52 -15.49
C ALA A 338 -1.92 23.72 -15.28
N SER A 339 -1.80 22.43 -14.93
CA SER A 339 -2.95 21.56 -14.71
C SER A 339 -3.78 21.92 -13.46
N VAL A 340 -3.21 22.68 -12.52
CA VAL A 340 -3.85 22.97 -11.22
C VAL A 340 -3.93 24.45 -10.86
N ILE A 341 -3.10 25.32 -11.44
CA ILE A 341 -2.90 26.71 -11.01
C ILE A 341 -4.19 27.54 -10.88
N MET A 342 -5.18 27.31 -11.75
CA MET A 342 -6.44 28.08 -11.72
C MET A 342 -7.27 27.85 -10.46
N GLY A 343 -7.16 26.68 -9.85
CA GLY A 343 -7.85 26.40 -8.60
C GLY A 343 -7.31 27.18 -7.39
N MET A 344 -6.21 27.93 -7.55
CA MET A 344 -5.72 28.87 -6.53
C MET A 344 -6.52 30.18 -6.50
N ALA A 345 -7.21 30.57 -7.58
CA ALA A 345 -7.91 31.86 -7.66
C ALA A 345 -8.95 32.06 -6.54
N PRO A 346 -9.82 31.07 -6.21
CA PRO A 346 -10.76 31.20 -5.09
C PRO A 346 -10.08 31.33 -3.73
N VAL A 347 -8.84 30.83 -3.59
CA VAL A 347 -8.08 30.88 -2.34
C VAL A 347 -7.41 32.24 -2.17
N LEU A 348 -6.85 32.81 -3.23
CA LEU A 348 -6.12 34.09 -3.16
C LEU A 348 -7.06 35.31 -3.13
N GLY A 349 -8.30 35.15 -3.59
CA GLY A 349 -9.24 36.24 -3.75
C GLY A 349 -9.00 37.05 -5.02
N LYS A 350 -9.95 37.96 -5.32
CA LYS A 350 -10.02 38.67 -6.60
C LYS A 350 -8.79 39.50 -6.91
N ASP A 351 -8.33 40.32 -5.97
CA ASP A 351 -7.27 41.29 -6.20
C ASP A 351 -5.93 40.59 -6.47
N ALA A 352 -5.53 39.66 -5.60
CA ALA A 352 -4.31 38.86 -5.79
C ALA A 352 -4.37 37.98 -7.05
N THR A 353 -5.54 37.47 -7.41
CA THR A 353 -5.73 36.73 -8.67
C THR A 353 -5.44 37.59 -9.88
N ILE A 354 -5.99 38.81 -9.94
CA ILE A 354 -5.80 39.72 -11.06
C ILE A 354 -4.36 40.24 -11.12
N GLU A 355 -3.79 40.64 -9.98
CA GLU A 355 -2.49 41.29 -9.93
C GLU A 355 -1.32 40.30 -10.09
N GLN A 356 -1.45 39.09 -9.54
CA GLN A 356 -0.32 38.16 -9.43
C GLN A 356 -0.52 36.84 -10.17
N LEU A 357 -1.72 36.26 -10.13
CA LEU A 357 -1.97 34.95 -10.77
C LEU A 357 -2.21 35.08 -12.28
N LEU A 358 -2.94 36.11 -12.72
CA LEU A 358 -3.26 36.33 -14.14
C LEU A 358 -2.00 36.52 -15.02
N PRO A 359 -0.95 37.26 -14.62
CA PRO A 359 0.29 37.30 -15.38
C PRO A 359 0.93 35.93 -15.58
N ILE A 360 0.90 35.08 -14.56
CA ILE A 360 1.46 33.72 -14.61
C ILE A 360 0.65 32.85 -15.59
N PHE A 361 -0.68 32.94 -15.50
CA PHE A 361 -1.58 32.26 -16.43
C PHE A 361 -1.31 32.65 -17.89
N LEU A 362 -1.19 33.95 -18.18
CA LEU A 362 -0.94 34.44 -19.53
C LEU A 362 0.44 34.01 -20.05
N SER A 363 1.43 33.86 -19.17
CA SER A 363 2.73 33.29 -19.50
C SER A 363 2.60 31.83 -19.93
N LEU A 364 1.93 31.00 -19.13
CA LEU A 364 1.73 29.57 -19.42
C LEU A 364 0.84 29.33 -20.66
N LEU A 365 -0.11 30.23 -20.93
CA LEU A 365 -0.93 30.16 -22.15
C LEU A 365 -0.11 30.39 -23.43
N LYS A 366 1.03 31.08 -23.31
CA LYS A 366 1.98 31.36 -24.39
C LYS A 366 3.19 30.42 -24.38
N ASP A 367 3.15 29.36 -23.57
CA ASP A 367 4.25 28.40 -23.48
C ASP A 367 4.55 27.75 -24.83
N GLU A 368 5.83 27.47 -25.08
CA GLU A 368 6.27 26.81 -26.31
C GLU A 368 5.72 25.39 -26.42
N PHE A 369 5.49 24.72 -25.28
CA PHE A 369 5.00 23.35 -25.25
C PHE A 369 3.47 23.26 -25.33
N PRO A 370 2.91 22.47 -26.27
CA PRO A 370 1.47 22.29 -26.42
C PRO A 370 0.76 21.85 -25.14
N ASP A 371 1.31 20.88 -24.41
CA ASP A 371 0.66 20.29 -23.24
C ASP A 371 0.44 21.31 -22.12
N VAL A 372 1.39 22.23 -21.91
CA VAL A 372 1.26 23.32 -20.94
C VAL A 372 0.06 24.20 -21.31
N ARG A 373 -0.02 24.61 -22.58
CA ARG A 373 -1.11 25.45 -23.09
C ARG A 373 -2.47 24.73 -23.03
N LEU A 374 -2.51 23.44 -23.38
CA LEU A 374 -3.72 22.62 -23.34
C LEU A 374 -4.24 22.47 -21.92
N ASN A 375 -3.36 22.24 -20.94
CA ASN A 375 -3.73 22.14 -19.53
C ASN A 375 -4.35 23.44 -19.03
N ILE A 376 -3.77 24.59 -19.38
CA ILE A 376 -4.34 25.91 -19.06
C ILE A 376 -5.74 26.09 -19.66
N ILE A 377 -5.91 25.81 -20.95
CA ILE A 377 -7.19 25.98 -21.65
C ILE A 377 -8.28 25.07 -21.06
N SER A 378 -7.92 23.83 -20.73
CA SER A 378 -8.86 22.82 -20.20
C SER A 378 -9.46 23.17 -18.82
N LYS A 379 -8.92 24.19 -18.13
CA LYS A 379 -9.30 24.58 -16.76
C LYS A 379 -9.87 26.00 -16.66
N LEU A 380 -10.15 26.65 -17.79
CA LEU A 380 -10.71 28.01 -17.83
C LEU A 380 -12.04 28.15 -17.06
N ASP A 381 -12.84 27.09 -16.98
CA ASP A 381 -14.12 27.14 -16.25
C ASP A 381 -13.96 27.36 -14.75
N GLN A 382 -12.79 27.03 -14.16
CA GLN A 382 -12.53 27.17 -12.73
C GLN A 382 -12.27 28.62 -12.29
N VAL A 383 -12.09 29.54 -13.23
CA VAL A 383 -11.82 30.96 -12.95
C VAL A 383 -13.09 31.75 -12.66
N ASN A 384 -14.22 31.28 -13.21
CA ASN A 384 -15.52 31.94 -13.11
C ASN A 384 -16.36 31.44 -11.91
N GLN A 385 -15.82 30.50 -11.12
CA GLN A 385 -16.38 30.03 -9.85
C GLN A 385 -15.74 30.79 -8.70
#